data_AF-A0A3S4IHA0-F1
#
_entry.id   AF-A0A3S4IHA0-F1
#
_cell.length_a   1.000
_cell.length_b   1.000
_cell.length_c   1.000
_cell.angle_alpha   90.00
_cell.angle_beta   90.00
_cell.angle_gamma   90.00
#
_symmetry.space_group_name_H-M   'P 1'
#
loop_
_entity.id
_entity.type
_entity.pdbx_description
1 polymer ?
#
loop_
_entity_poly.entity_id
_entity_poly.type
_entity_poly.pdbx_seq_one_letter_code
_entity_poly.pdbx_strand_id
1 'polypeptide(L)'
;MKLSASLLKGEGFPCTGPTANSWRKLRSHAPERIVEAVWGESYSAGYSLVVRVQANDRSGLLRDITTILANEKVNVLGVASRSDIKQQIATIDMTIEIYNLQVLGRVLGKLNQVPDVIDARRLHGG
;
A
#
# COMPACT_ATOMS: atom_id res chain seq x y z
N MET A 1 -20.59 -24.12 -10.88
CA MET A 1 -19.15 -24.41 -11.09
C MET A 1 -18.41 -23.12 -11.43
N LYS A 2 -17.61 -22.58 -10.52
CA LYS A 2 -16.45 -21.72 -10.79
C LYS A 2 -15.63 -21.63 -9.50
N LEU A 3 -14.40 -22.14 -9.59
CA LEU A 3 -13.40 -22.20 -8.53
C LEU A 3 -12.61 -20.88 -8.51
N SER A 4 -12.34 -20.33 -7.34
CA SER A 4 -11.35 -19.26 -7.12
C SER A 4 -10.19 -19.84 -6.31
N ALA A 5 -9.00 -19.85 -6.92
CA ALA A 5 -7.74 -20.26 -6.31
C ALA A 5 -6.93 -19.00 -5.94
N SER A 6 -6.38 -18.97 -4.72
CA SER A 6 -5.42 -17.95 -4.27
C SER A 6 -4.07 -18.63 -4.05
N LEU A 7 -3.00 -18.05 -4.61
CA LEU A 7 -1.61 -18.53 -4.49
C LEU A 7 -0.67 -17.33 -4.22
N LEU A 8 0.04 -17.34 -3.09
CA LEU A 8 1.42 -16.86 -2.90
C LEU A 8 2.01 -17.70 -1.74
N LYS A 9 2.80 -18.76 -2.01
CA LYS A 9 4.27 -18.89 -2.20
C LYS A 9 5.05 -18.66 -0.87
N GLY A 10 5.88 -19.58 -0.37
CA GLY A 10 6.67 -20.57 -1.09
C GLY A 10 7.15 -21.79 -0.28
N GLU A 11 7.90 -22.61 -1.03
CA GLU A 11 8.58 -23.87 -0.71
C GLU A 11 7.65 -25.08 -0.43
N GLY A 12 7.61 -25.99 -1.40
CA GLY A 12 6.49 -26.90 -1.65
C GLY A 12 6.43 -28.17 -0.80
N PHE A 13 5.27 -28.84 -0.86
CA PHE A 13 5.06 -30.29 -1.02
C PHE A 13 3.54 -30.60 -1.06
N PRO A 14 3.14 -31.82 -1.47
CA PRO A 14 2.25 -32.07 -2.58
C PRO A 14 0.77 -31.81 -2.29
N CYS A 15 0.03 -31.57 -3.36
CA CYS A 15 -1.42 -31.43 -3.37
C CYS A 15 -2.11 -32.78 -3.17
N THR A 16 -2.89 -32.93 -2.10
CA THR A 16 -4.00 -33.90 -2.03
C THR A 16 -5.07 -33.45 -1.06
N GLY A 17 -6.22 -33.03 -1.62
CA GLY A 17 -7.57 -33.34 -1.12
C GLY A 17 -8.05 -32.76 0.24
N PRO A 18 -9.37 -32.60 0.42
CA PRO A 18 -9.92 -31.59 1.31
C PRO A 18 -10.30 -32.17 2.69
N THR A 19 -9.88 -31.53 3.78
CA THR A 19 -10.68 -31.57 5.01
C THR A 19 -10.52 -30.28 5.80
N ALA A 20 -11.64 -29.57 5.89
CA ALA A 20 -11.86 -28.42 6.75
C ALA A 20 -11.78 -28.86 8.22
N ASN A 21 -10.70 -28.52 8.92
CA ASN A 21 -10.68 -28.49 10.39
C ASN A 21 -9.42 -27.79 10.92
N SER A 22 -9.40 -26.46 10.87
CA SER A 22 -8.56 -25.65 11.77
C SER A 22 -9.01 -24.18 11.82
N TRP A 23 -10.33 -23.96 11.88
CA TRP A 23 -10.92 -22.61 12.00
C TRP A 23 -11.21 -22.18 13.44
N ARG A 24 -10.75 -22.94 14.44
CA ARG A 24 -11.18 -22.75 15.84
C ARG A 24 -10.00 -22.73 16.78
N LYS A 25 -9.14 -21.70 16.70
CA LYS A 25 -8.20 -21.38 17.80
C LYS A 25 -7.62 -19.96 17.89
N LEU A 26 -8.13 -18.97 17.17
CA LEU A 26 -7.71 -17.57 17.32
C LEU A 26 -8.92 -16.63 17.41
N ARG A 27 -9.77 -16.83 18.42
CA ARG A 27 -10.99 -16.03 18.64
C ARG A 27 -11.09 -15.42 20.04
N SER A 28 -9.97 -15.24 20.75
CA SER A 28 -10.03 -14.80 22.15
C SER A 28 -9.10 -13.67 22.59
N HIS A 29 -8.30 -13.03 21.72
CA HIS A 29 -7.64 -11.76 22.08
C HIS A 29 -7.46 -10.85 20.86
N ALA A 30 -7.97 -9.62 20.95
CA ALA A 30 -7.91 -8.49 20.00
C ALA A 30 -8.94 -8.50 18.83
N PRO A 31 -10.11 -7.84 19.00
CA PRO A 31 -11.13 -7.70 17.95
C PRO A 31 -10.95 -6.48 17.02
N GLU A 32 -9.73 -5.94 16.82
CA GLU A 32 -9.55 -4.65 16.13
C GLU A 32 -8.88 -4.71 14.74
N ARG A 33 -8.63 -5.89 14.15
CA ARG A 33 -7.90 -5.98 12.88
C ARG A 33 -8.53 -6.84 11.79
N ILE A 34 -9.84 -6.89 11.77
CA ILE A 34 -10.59 -7.44 10.66
C ILE A 34 -11.53 -6.33 10.18
N VAL A 35 -10.98 -5.34 9.48
CA VAL A 35 -11.80 -4.58 8.54
C VAL A 35 -11.86 -5.40 7.28
N GLU A 36 -12.70 -6.44 7.34
CA GLU A 36 -13.51 -6.87 6.21
C GLU A 36 -14.23 -5.61 5.71
N ALA A 37 -13.54 -4.80 4.92
CA ALA A 37 -14.14 -3.68 4.22
C ALA A 37 -15.06 -4.31 3.19
N VAL A 38 -16.32 -4.47 3.57
CA VAL A 38 -17.45 -4.46 2.67
C VAL A 38 -17.32 -3.16 1.88
N TRP A 39 -16.68 -3.22 0.71
CA TRP A 39 -16.57 -2.10 -0.24
C TRP A 39 -17.93 -1.90 -0.94
N GLY A 40 -18.97 -1.71 -0.13
CA GLY A 40 -20.27 -1.20 -0.53
C GLY A 40 -20.20 0.31 -0.66
N GLU A 41 -21.01 0.84 -1.57
CA GLU A 41 -21.06 2.22 -2.06
C GLU A 41 -21.28 3.28 -0.96
N SER A 42 -20.25 3.62 -0.18
CA SER A 42 -20.28 4.77 0.73
C SER A 42 -19.19 5.76 0.35
N TYR A 43 -19.53 6.58 -0.64
CA TYR A 43 -18.69 7.55 -1.37
C TYR A 43 -18.37 8.85 -0.60
N SER A 44 -18.53 8.90 0.72
CA SER A 44 -18.62 10.19 1.44
C SER A 44 -17.52 10.47 2.47
N ALA A 45 -16.77 9.45 2.91
CA ALA A 45 -15.69 9.65 3.87
C ALA A 45 -14.35 9.38 3.20
N GLY A 46 -13.48 10.38 3.12
CA GLY A 46 -12.11 10.22 2.64
C GLY A 46 -11.37 9.19 3.49
N TYR A 47 -10.58 8.33 2.85
CA TYR A 47 -9.73 7.36 3.52
C TYR A 47 -8.31 7.89 3.61
N SER A 48 -7.77 7.94 4.84
CA SER A 48 -6.35 8.23 5.05
C SER A 48 -5.52 6.95 4.99
N LEU A 49 -4.41 7.00 4.26
CA LEU A 49 -3.44 5.90 4.19
C LEU A 49 -2.02 6.43 4.03
N VAL A 50 -1.04 5.57 4.31
CA VAL A 50 0.38 5.89 4.12
C VAL A 50 0.91 5.23 2.86
N VAL A 51 1.52 6.03 1.98
CA VAL A 51 2.31 5.57 0.84
C VAL A 51 3.79 5.73 1.18
N ARG A 52 4.55 4.66 1.04
CA ARG A 52 6.01 4.67 1.14
C ARG A 52 6.62 4.70 -0.26
N VAL A 53 7.52 5.64 -0.48
CA VAL A 53 8.36 5.72 -1.68
C VAL A 53 9.81 5.49 -1.26
N GLN A 54 10.46 4.53 -1.90
CA GLN A 54 11.91 4.32 -1.84
C GLN A 54 12.50 4.75 -3.17
N ALA A 55 13.53 5.58 -3.12
CA ALA A 55 14.14 6.15 -4.32
C ALA A 55 15.63 6.43 -4.10
N ASN A 56 16.40 6.55 -5.18
CA ASN A 56 17.75 7.10 -5.08
C ASN A 56 17.64 8.58 -4.69
N ASP A 57 18.41 8.99 -3.68
CA ASP A 57 18.35 10.35 -3.15
C ASP A 57 19.02 11.32 -4.13
N ARG A 58 18.23 12.26 -4.64
CA ARG A 58 18.69 13.32 -5.52
C ARG A 58 17.98 14.64 -5.23
N SER A 59 18.63 15.72 -5.64
CA SER A 59 18.02 17.04 -5.62
C SER A 59 16.73 17.05 -6.45
N GLY A 60 15.66 17.57 -5.86
CA GLY A 60 14.35 17.68 -6.50
C GLY A 60 13.43 16.46 -6.37
N LEU A 61 13.88 15.34 -5.80
CA LEU A 61 13.05 14.13 -5.64
C LEU A 61 11.69 14.42 -4.97
N LEU A 62 11.72 15.10 -3.81
CA LEU A 62 10.49 15.44 -3.07
C LEU A 62 9.57 16.38 -3.86
N ARG A 63 10.13 17.27 -4.67
CA ARG A 63 9.36 18.18 -5.54
C ARG A 63 8.64 17.38 -6.63
N ASP A 64 9.33 16.44 -7.27
CA ASP A 64 8.75 15.64 -8.35
C ASP A 64 7.60 14.76 -7.81
N ILE A 65 7.78 14.15 -6.64
CA ILE A 65 6.75 13.36 -5.94
C ILE A 65 5.54 14.24 -5.59
N THR A 66 5.75 15.37 -4.93
CA THR A 66 4.64 16.26 -4.51
C THR A 66 3.90 16.86 -5.70
N THR A 67 4.59 17.12 -6.82
CA THR A 67 3.96 17.57 -8.08
C THR A 67 3.00 16.52 -8.64
N ILE A 68 3.36 15.24 -8.58
CA ILE A 68 2.46 14.15 -9.01
C ILE A 68 1.20 14.10 -8.14
N LEU A 69 1.35 14.22 -6.82
CA LEU A 69 0.22 14.21 -5.90
C LEU A 69 -0.70 15.41 -6.13
N ALA A 70 -0.13 16.59 -6.34
CA ALA A 70 -0.89 17.80 -6.68
C ALA A 70 -1.67 17.63 -7.99
N ASN A 71 -1.05 17.06 -9.03
CA ASN A 71 -1.71 16.80 -10.32
C ASN A 71 -2.86 15.79 -10.23
N GLU A 72 -2.75 14.79 -9.34
CA GLU A 72 -3.85 13.84 -9.06
C GLU A 72 -4.90 14.40 -8.09
N LYS A 73 -4.74 15.66 -7.62
CA LYS A 73 -5.62 16.32 -6.65
C LYS A 73 -5.76 15.50 -5.35
N VAL A 74 -4.66 14.88 -4.94
CA VAL A 74 -4.59 14.11 -3.70
C VAL A 74 -4.24 15.04 -2.56
N ASN A 75 -5.00 14.97 -1.48
CA ASN A 75 -4.70 15.72 -0.27
C ASN A 75 -3.58 15.02 0.51
N VAL A 76 -2.57 15.78 0.92
CA VAL A 76 -1.41 15.28 1.68
C VAL A 76 -1.50 15.82 3.09
N LEU A 77 -1.72 14.91 4.05
CA LEU A 77 -1.88 15.25 5.47
C LEU A 77 -0.54 15.34 6.20
N GLY A 78 0.48 14.63 5.71
CA GLY A 78 1.79 14.63 6.32
C GLY A 78 2.84 13.95 5.46
N VAL A 79 4.09 14.37 5.63
CA VAL A 79 5.25 13.82 4.92
C VAL A 79 6.37 13.61 5.92
N ALA A 80 6.92 12.41 5.95
CA ALA A 80 8.12 12.07 6.70
C ALA A 80 9.17 11.55 5.71
N SER A 81 10.29 12.27 5.58
CA SER A 81 11.40 11.90 4.70
C SER A 81 12.62 11.53 5.53
N ARG A 82 13.32 10.46 5.13
CA ARG A 82 14.62 10.05 5.67
C ARG A 82 15.54 9.65 4.54
N SER A 83 16.76 10.15 4.57
CA SER A 83 17.80 9.79 3.60
C SER A 83 18.91 8.99 4.27
N ASP A 84 19.27 7.84 3.68
CA ASP A 84 20.51 7.13 3.98
C ASP A 84 21.60 7.63 3.03
N ILE A 85 22.48 8.49 3.54
CA ILE A 85 23.57 9.11 2.76
C ILE A 85 24.60 8.07 2.30
N LYS A 86 24.76 6.96 3.03
CA LYS A 86 25.75 5.93 2.67
C LYS A 86 25.27 5.08 1.50
N GLN A 87 23.97 4.76 1.49
CA GLN A 87 23.34 3.99 0.41
C GLN A 87 22.80 4.88 -0.71
N GLN A 88 22.76 6.20 -0.50
CA GLN A 88 22.08 7.17 -1.36
C GLN A 88 20.61 6.79 -1.62
N ILE A 89 19.91 6.29 -0.59
CA ILE A 89 18.50 5.92 -0.67
C ILE A 89 17.65 6.84 0.21
N ALA A 90 16.66 7.47 -0.39
CA ALA A 90 15.61 8.20 0.31
C ALA A 90 14.40 7.28 0.55
N THR A 91 13.86 7.34 1.76
CA THR A 91 12.57 6.74 2.14
C THR A 91 11.62 7.86 2.53
N ILE A 92 10.52 8.00 1.79
CA ILE A 92 9.52 9.05 1.98
C ILE A 92 8.19 8.38 2.29
N ASP A 93 7.68 8.61 3.49
CA ASP A 93 6.36 8.18 3.93
C ASP A 93 5.40 9.37 3.84
N MET A 94 4.32 9.20 3.08
CA MET A 94 3.32 10.25 2.85
C MET A 94 1.96 9.75 3.32
N THR A 95 1.37 10.48 4.26
CA THR A 95 -0.01 10.28 4.68
C THR A 95 -0.89 11.06 3.71
N ILE A 96 -1.68 10.35 2.91
CA ILE A 96 -2.58 10.92 1.91
C ILE A 96 -4.03 10.59 2.23
N GLU A 97 -4.93 11.45 1.80
CA GLU A 97 -6.38 11.24 1.85
C GLU A 97 -6.92 11.04 0.43
N ILE A 98 -7.68 9.97 0.25
CA ILE A 98 -8.29 9.60 -1.04
C ILE A 98 -9.78 9.26 -0.87
N TYR A 99 -10.58 9.60 -1.88
CA TYR A 99 -12.01 9.29 -1.91
C TYR A 99 -12.35 8.07 -2.79
N ASN A 100 -11.39 7.59 -3.59
CA ASN A 100 -11.58 6.49 -4.53
C ASN A 100 -10.27 5.69 -4.71
N LEU A 101 -10.35 4.36 -4.65
CA LEU A 101 -9.21 3.46 -4.86
C LEU A 101 -8.58 3.56 -6.27
N GLN A 102 -9.34 3.98 -7.28
CA GLN A 102 -8.80 4.24 -8.61
C GLN A 102 -7.75 5.36 -8.58
N VAL A 103 -7.91 6.36 -7.71
CA VAL A 103 -6.92 7.45 -7.52
C VAL A 103 -5.64 6.85 -6.95
N LEU A 104 -5.73 5.96 -5.95
CA LEU A 104 -4.57 5.29 -5.38
C LEU A 104 -3.78 4.52 -6.44
N GLY A 105 -4.46 3.73 -7.28
CA GLY A 105 -3.82 2.96 -8.34
C GLY A 105 -3.06 3.87 -9.32
N ARG A 106 -3.66 4.98 -9.74
CA ARG A 106 -3.00 5.96 -10.63
C ARG A 106 -1.79 6.63 -9.97
N VAL A 107 -1.93 7.04 -8.70
CA VAL A 107 -0.84 7.67 -7.94
C VAL A 107 0.33 6.71 -7.81
N LEU A 108 0.12 5.48 -7.36
CA LEU A 108 1.18 4.47 -7.25
C LEU A 108 1.83 4.18 -8.60
N GLY A 109 1.02 4.06 -9.66
CA GLY A 109 1.54 3.87 -11.02
C GLY A 109 2.44 5.03 -11.47
N LYS A 110 2.02 6.27 -11.25
CA LYS A 110 2.80 7.47 -11.61
C LYS A 110 4.07 7.61 -10.75
N LEU A 111 3.98 7.34 -9.45
CA LEU A 111 5.14 7.40 -8.57
C LEU A 111 6.21 6.38 -8.98
N ASN A 112 5.82 5.16 -9.34
CA ASN A 112 6.75 4.14 -9.85
C ASN A 112 7.33 4.47 -11.24
N GLN A 113 6.77 5.44 -11.97
CA GLN A 113 7.32 5.92 -13.25
C GLN A 113 8.32 7.08 -13.07
N VAL A 114 8.44 7.65 -11.87
CA VAL A 114 9.39 8.72 -11.60
C VAL A 114 10.81 8.17 -11.73
N PRO A 115 11.69 8.80 -12.52
CA PRO A 115 13.10 8.45 -12.54
C PRO A 115 13.66 8.46 -11.13
N ASP A 116 14.42 7.41 -10.80
CA ASP A 116 15.05 7.17 -9.50
C ASP A 116 14.14 6.59 -8.41
N VAL A 117 12.82 6.46 -8.63
CA VAL A 117 11.98 5.68 -7.73
C VAL A 117 12.25 4.19 -7.91
N ILE A 118 12.61 3.53 -6.81
CA ILE A 118 12.87 2.10 -6.73
C ILE A 118 11.54 1.35 -6.50
N ASP A 119 10.72 1.85 -5.58
CA ASP A 119 9.41 1.30 -5.28
C ASP A 119 8.50 2.34 -4.62
N ALA A 120 7.23 2.36 -5.03
CA ALA A 120 6.17 3.10 -4.38
C ALA A 120 5.01 2.16 -4.04
N ARG A 121 4.73 1.99 -2.75
CA ARG A 121 3.72 1.06 -2.25
C ARG A 121 2.93 1.60 -1.09
N ARG A 122 1.71 1.08 -0.90
CA ARG A 122 0.94 1.31 0.32
C ARG A 122 1.61 0.61 1.50
N LEU A 123 1.80 1.32 2.61
CA LEU A 123 2.24 0.73 3.87
C LEU A 123 1.00 0.15 4.58
N HIS A 124 0.94 -1.18 4.70
CA HIS A 124 -0.05 -1.84 5.55
C HIS A 124 0.45 -1.78 6.99
N GLY A 125 -0.35 -1.20 7.91
CA GLY A 125 -0.02 -1.21 9.33
C GLY A 125 0.11 -2.65 9.82
N GLY A 126 1.31 -3.02 10.25
CA GLY A 126 1.62 -4.33 10.82
C GLY A 126 1.02 -4.51 12.19
#